data_AF-A0A4Q3FBM1-F1
#
_entry.id   AF-A0A4Q3FBM1-F1
#
_cell.length_a   1.000
_cell.length_b   1.000
_cell.length_c   1.000
_cell.angle_alpha   90.00
_cell.angle_beta   90.00
_cell.angle_gamma   90.00
#
_symmetry.space_group_name_H-M   'P 1'
#
loop_
_entity.id
_entity.type
_entity.pdbx_description
1 polymer ?
#
loop_
_entity_poly.entity_id
_entity_poly.type
_entity_poly.pdbx_seq_one_letter_code
_entity_poly.pdbx_strand_id
1 'polypeptide(L)' 'MSDFIQDCLSDKATINDIDDYIDIWHTSDNEDELYQFLGMTEDEYSIFVTNPSYLSSIIAAHKEGLAFP' A
#
# COMPACT_ATOMS: atom_id res chain seq x y z
N MET A 1 11.20 -8.03 -5.03
CA MET A 1 10.47 -6.75 -5.10
C MET A 1 10.10 -6.39 -3.68
N SER A 2 10.31 -5.15 -3.23
CA SER A 2 9.58 -4.63 -2.08
C SER A 2 8.25 -4.07 -2.57
N ASP A 3 7.19 -4.22 -1.79
CA ASP A 3 5.90 -3.58 -2.03
C ASP A 3 5.89 -2.13 -1.49
N PHE A 4 4.83 -1.39 -1.82
CA PHE A 4 4.67 0.01 -1.40
C PHE A 4 4.75 0.18 0.12
N ILE A 5 4.08 -0.68 0.90
CA ILE A 5 4.12 -0.61 2.36
C ILE A 5 5.56 -0.80 2.87
N GLN A 6 6.29 -1.80 2.39
CA GLN A 6 7.69 -2.04 2.78
C GLN A 6 8.61 -0.88 2.42
N ASP A 7 8.38 -0.23 1.27
CA ASP A 7 9.15 0.95 0.87
C ASP A 7 8.81 2.17 1.73
N CYS A 8 7.57 2.33 2.18
CA CYS A 8 7.20 3.32 3.21
C CYS A 8 7.83 3.03 4.57
N LEU A 9 7.89 1.76 5.00
CA LEU A 9 8.53 1.37 6.26
C LEU A 9 10.04 1.56 6.24
N SER A 10 10.65 1.52 5.05
CA SER A 10 12.09 1.66 4.84
C SER A 10 12.54 3.09 4.48
N ASP A 11 11.64 4.08 4.60
CA ASP A 11 11.87 5.48 4.21
C ASP A 11 12.29 5.66 2.73
N LYS A 12 11.93 4.71 1.85
CA LYS A 12 12.19 4.78 0.41
C LYS A 12 11.04 5.40 -0.38
N ALA A 13 9.83 5.33 0.17
CA ALA A 13 8.62 5.92 -0.38
C ALA A 13 7.85 6.64 0.73
N THR A 14 6.98 7.54 0.32
CA THR A 14 6.06 8.31 1.16
C THR A 14 4.63 8.05 0.73
N ILE A 15 3.66 8.46 1.57
CA ILE A 15 2.24 8.36 1.23
C ILE A 15 1.85 9.06 -0.07
N ASN A 16 2.63 10.05 -0.52
CA ASN A 16 2.36 10.79 -1.74
C ASN A 16 2.77 10.01 -2.99
N ASP A 17 3.63 9.00 -2.85
CA ASP A 17 4.13 8.20 -3.96
C ASP A 17 3.15 7.07 -4.32
N ILE A 18 2.02 6.95 -3.62
CA ILE A 18 1.01 5.90 -3.86
C ILE A 18 0.49 5.89 -5.30
N ASP A 19 0.29 7.07 -5.90
CA ASP A 19 -0.19 7.21 -7.28
C ASP A 19 0.86 6.67 -8.27
N ASP A 20 2.15 6.89 -8.01
CA ASP A 20 3.24 6.35 -8.84
C ASP A 20 3.27 4.82 -8.81
N TYR A 21 3.02 4.21 -7.64
CA TYR A 21 2.95 2.74 -7.52
C TYR A 21 1.71 2.18 -8.24
N ILE A 22 0.57 2.88 -8.19
CA ILE A 22 -0.63 2.51 -8.93
C ILE A 22 -0.36 2.59 -10.45
N ASP A 23 0.33 3.62 -10.92
CA ASP A 23 0.70 3.77 -12.34
C ASP A 23 1.69 2.69 -12.79
N ILE A 24 2.67 2.34 -11.94
CA ILE A 24 3.58 1.22 -12.19
C ILE A 24 2.79 -0.08 -12.31
N TRP A 25 1.85 -0.34 -11.40
CA TRP A 25 1.02 -1.55 -11.47
C TRP A 25 0.23 -1.61 -12.79
N HIS A 26 -0.42 -0.51 -13.21
CA HIS A 26 -1.18 -0.45 -14.46
C HIS A 26 -0.33 -0.67 -15.73
N THR A 27 0.95 -0.32 -15.67
CA THR A 27 1.87 -0.43 -16.81
C THR A 27 2.73 -1.69 -16.76
N SER A 28 2.69 -2.41 -15.64
CA SER A 28 3.40 -3.68 -15.46
C SER A 28 2.59 -4.86 -16.01
N ASP A 29 3.28 -5.88 -16.50
CA ASP A 29 2.69 -7.17 -16.85
C ASP A 29 2.45 -8.05 -15.59
N ASN A 30 2.18 -7.44 -14.43
CA ASN A 30 2.00 -8.18 -13.19
C ASN A 30 0.62 -8.89 -13.15
N GLU A 31 0.60 -10.14 -12.71
CA GLU A 31 -0.63 -10.92 -12.51
C GLU A 31 -1.24 -10.68 -11.11
N ASP A 32 -0.49 -10.04 -10.20
CA ASP A 32 -0.94 -9.72 -8.86
C ASP A 32 -2.07 -8.68 -8.85
N GLU A 33 -3.01 -8.83 -7.93
CA GLU A 33 -4.00 -7.79 -7.66
C GLU A 33 -3.33 -6.55 -7.05
N LEU A 34 -3.89 -5.36 -7.29
CA LEU A 34 -3.28 -4.09 -6.84
C LEU A 34 -2.99 -4.08 -5.33
N TYR A 35 -3.88 -4.63 -4.50
CA TYR A 35 -3.65 -4.69 -3.05
C TYR A 35 -2.43 -5.54 -2.68
N GLN A 36 -2.19 -6.63 -3.42
CA GLN A 36 -1.02 -7.49 -3.22
C GLN A 36 0.26 -6.76 -3.64
N PHE A 37 0.21 -6.04 -4.77
CA PHE A 37 1.33 -5.23 -5.24
C PHE A 37 1.68 -4.09 -4.27
N LEU A 38 0.66 -3.48 -3.65
CA LEU A 38 0.85 -2.44 -2.64
C LEU A 38 1.30 -3.00 -1.28
N GLY A 39 1.19 -4.30 -1.03
CA GLY A 39 1.52 -4.90 0.26
C GLY A 39 0.41 -4.76 1.31
N MET A 40 -0.83 -4.54 0.88
CA MET A 40 -2.02 -4.44 1.72
C MET A 40 -2.76 -5.78 1.78
N THR A 41 -3.58 -5.95 2.81
CA THR A 41 -4.66 -6.95 2.77
C THR A 41 -5.84 -6.44 1.92
N GLU A 42 -6.75 -7.33 1.53
CA GLU A 42 -7.97 -6.95 0.81
C GLU A 42 -8.86 -6.00 1.65
N ASP A 43 -8.91 -6.21 2.98
CA ASP A 43 -9.66 -5.35 3.91
C ASP A 43 -9.05 -3.94 4.00
N GLU A 44 -7.73 -3.86 4.15
CA GLU A 44 -6.99 -2.58 4.15
C GLU A 44 -7.21 -1.82 2.84
N TYR A 45 -7.16 -2.53 1.71
CA TYR A 45 -7.42 -1.96 0.40
C TYR A 45 -8.86 -1.45 0.27
N SER A 46 -9.84 -2.21 0.75
CA SER A 46 -11.25 -1.78 0.76
C SER A 46 -11.45 -0.47 1.52
N ILE A 47 -10.79 -0.32 2.67
CA ILE A 47 -10.81 0.92 3.46
C ILE A 47 -10.10 2.06 2.75
N PHE A 48 -8.92 1.80 2.18
CA PHE A 48 -8.16 2.78 1.40
C PHE A 48 -8.97 3.32 0.22
N VAL A 49 -9.60 2.45 -0.56
CA VAL A 49 -10.46 2.83 -1.70
C VAL A 49 -11.67 3.64 -1.23
N THR A 50 -12.24 3.30 -0.07
CA THR A 50 -13.37 4.03 0.52
C THR A 50 -12.96 5.41 1.00
N ASN A 51 -11.78 5.52 1.63
CA ASN A 51 -11.23 6.78 2.12
C ASN A 51 -9.69 6.76 2.15
N PRO A 52 -9.03 7.40 1.16
CA PRO A 52 -7.57 7.44 1.06
C PRO A 52 -6.84 8.04 2.26
N SER A 53 -7.53 8.82 3.13
CA SER A 53 -6.90 9.38 4.33
C SER A 53 -6.39 8.31 5.30
N TYR A 54 -6.95 7.10 5.25
CA TYR A 54 -6.52 5.97 6.08
C TYR A 54 -5.17 5.37 5.69
N LEU A 55 -4.61 5.72 4.53
CA LEU A 55 -3.31 5.20 4.08
C LEU A 55 -2.21 5.39 5.13
N SER A 56 -2.19 6.56 5.77
CA SER A 56 -1.27 6.87 6.88
C SER A 56 -1.44 5.94 8.08
N SER A 57 -2.68 5.55 8.38
CA SER A 57 -3.01 4.67 9.51
C SER A 57 -2.70 3.21 9.21
N ILE A 58 -2.91 2.77 7.96
CA ILE A 58 -2.52 1.45 7.47
C ILE A 58 -0.99 1.29 7.62
N ILE A 59 -0.20 2.21 7.07
CA ILE A 59 1.27 2.17 7.17
C ILE A 59 1.73 2.17 8.64
N ALA A 60 1.08 2.97 9.49
CA ALA A 60 1.39 2.99 10.93
C ALA A 60 1.12 1.64 11.61
N ALA A 61 0.00 0.98 11.30
CA ALA A 61 -0.31 -0.34 11.85
C ALA A 61 0.73 -1.39 11.44
N HIS A 62 1.13 -1.41 10.17
CA HIS A 62 2.23 -2.26 9.68
C HIS A 62 3.56 -1.98 10.40
N LYS A 63 3.87 -0.70 10.66
CA LYS A 63 5.08 -0.30 11.40
C LYS A 63 5.10 -0.81 12.84
N GLU A 64 3.93 -0.85 13.48
CA GLU A 64 3.77 -1.32 14.86
C GLU A 64 3.56 -2.85 14.95
N GLY A 65 3.42 -3.54 13.82
CA GLY A 65 3.10 -4.97 13.79
C GLY A 65 1.68 -5.29 14.28
N LEU A 66 0.76 -4.32 14.15
CA LEU A 66 -0.65 -4.46 14.51
C LEU A 66 -1.48 -4.80 13.28
N ALA A 67 -2.55 -5.57 13.47
CA ALA A 67 -3.55 -5.77 12.43
C ALA A 67 -4.37 -4.49 12.27
N PHE A 68 -4.54 -4.01 11.04
CA PHE A 68 -5.47 -2.94 10.73
C PHE A 68 -6.87 -3.53 10.52
N PRO A 69 -7.89 -3.04 11.26
CA PRO A 69 -9.25 -3.58 11.22
C PRO A 69 -10.04 -3.15 9.99
#